data_AF-A0A6J3LES7-F1
#
_entry.id   AF-A0A6J3LES7-F1
#
_cell.length_a   1.000
_cell.length_b   1.000
_cell.length_c   1.000
_cell.angle_alpha   90.00
_cell.angle_beta   90.00
_cell.angle_gamma   90.00
#
_symmetry.space_group_name_H-M   'P 1'
#
loop_
_entity.id
_entity.type
_entity.pdbx_description
1 polymer ?
#
loop_
_entity_poly.entity_id
_entity_poly.type
_entity_poly.pdbx_seq_one_letter_code
_entity_poly.pdbx_strand_id
1 'polypeptide(L)'
;MGHAFIPDGHVWTRLLTAKSKVAPLKSQTIPKLELSGALLLASLATTVLQALPSNISRTVYWTDSTIVLHRINTSRHTLKTFVANRVTEIQQKTHTSDWRHIPTADNPTDLISRGQLPEDFLRQTIWQHGPE
;
A
#
# COMPACT_ATOMS: atom_id res chain seq x y z
N MET A 1 22.84 -1.79 8.30
CA MET A 1 23.69 -1.94 7.09
C MET A 1 23.24 -0.88 6.10
N GLY A 2 23.97 0.21 5.90
CA GLY A 2 25.22 0.19 5.13
C GLY A 2 24.83 0.39 3.67
N HIS A 3 24.63 1.65 3.25
CA HIS A 3 24.40 1.97 1.84
C HIS A 3 25.70 1.63 1.09
N ALA A 4 25.71 0.48 0.40
CA ALA A 4 26.61 0.29 -0.71
C ALA A 4 26.05 1.11 -1.86
N PHE A 5 26.64 2.28 -2.09
CA PHE A 5 26.46 3.00 -3.35
C PHE A 5 27.17 2.18 -4.43
N ILE A 6 26.40 1.55 -5.33
CA ILE A 6 26.93 0.93 -6.54
C ILE A 6 26.88 2.00 -7.64
N PRO A 7 27.98 2.32 -8.34
CA PRO A 7 28.12 3.57 -9.10
C PRO A 7 27.48 3.61 -10.50
N ASP A 8 26.47 2.78 -10.80
CA ASP A 8 26.05 2.55 -12.19
C ASP A 8 24.60 2.98 -12.53
N GLY A 9 23.90 3.67 -11.63
CA GLY A 9 22.53 4.15 -11.90
C GLY A 9 21.45 3.05 -11.99
N HIS A 10 21.80 1.80 -11.71
CA HIS A 10 20.86 0.67 -11.69
C HIS A 10 19.93 0.74 -10.48
N VAL A 11 18.61 0.77 -10.74
CA VAL A 11 17.56 0.63 -9.72
C VAL A 11 17.24 -0.85 -9.53
N TRP A 12 17.23 -1.31 -8.29
CA TRP A 12 16.85 -2.67 -7.92
C TRP A 12 15.57 -2.66 -7.09
N THR A 13 14.58 -3.45 -7.50
CA THR A 13 13.30 -3.58 -6.80
C THR A 13 13.07 -5.04 -6.43
N ARG A 14 12.59 -5.29 -5.20
CA ARG A 14 12.24 -6.64 -4.73
C ARG A 14 11.09 -6.58 -3.75
N LEU A 15 10.16 -7.53 -3.86
CA LEU A 15 9.10 -7.73 -2.88
C LEU A 15 9.70 -8.18 -1.53
N LEU A 16 9.51 -7.37 -0.49
CA LEU A 16 9.95 -7.68 0.88
C LEU A 16 8.88 -8.44 1.68
N THR A 17 7.64 -8.01 1.58
CA THR A 17 6.51 -8.61 2.28
C THR A 17 5.21 -8.30 1.56
N ALA A 18 4.21 -9.15 1.77
CA ALA A 18 2.87 -8.96 1.26
C ALA A 18 1.86 -9.42 2.30
N LYS A 19 0.73 -8.70 2.37
CA LYS A 19 -0.39 -9.06 3.24
C LYS A 19 -1.69 -8.73 2.54
N SER A 20 -2.55 -9.74 2.43
CA SER A 20 -3.92 -9.59 1.95
C SER A 20 -4.90 -9.95 3.07
N LYS A 21 -6.13 -9.45 2.98
CA LYS A 21 -7.21 -9.75 3.91
C LYS A 21 -8.50 -9.96 3.14
N VAL A 22 -9.16 -11.09 3.39
CA VAL A 22 -10.46 -11.42 2.78
C VAL A 22 -11.52 -10.41 3.23
N ALA A 23 -12.40 -10.05 2.29
CA ALA A 23 -13.52 -9.16 2.57
C ALA A 23 -14.39 -9.72 3.72
N PRO A 24 -14.84 -8.89 4.67
CA PRO A 24 -15.69 -9.34 5.76
C PRO A 24 -17.02 -9.92 5.26
N LEU A 25 -17.57 -10.91 5.98
CA LEU A 25 -18.89 -11.49 5.68
C LEU A 25 -20.03 -10.46 5.69
N LYS A 26 -19.89 -9.41 6.51
CA LYS A 26 -20.79 -8.24 6.45
C LYS A 26 -20.41 -7.40 5.24
N SER A 27 -21.35 -7.25 4.31
CA SER A 27 -21.18 -6.45 3.10
C SER A 27 -20.68 -5.03 3.42
N GLN A 28 -19.58 -4.65 2.78
CA GLN A 28 -19.02 -3.31 2.82
C GLN A 28 -18.91 -2.79 1.40
N THR A 29 -19.12 -1.50 1.23
CA THR A 29 -18.93 -0.83 -0.06
C THR A 29 -17.46 -0.88 -0.48
N ILE A 30 -17.19 -0.96 -1.79
CA ILE A 30 -15.83 -0.94 -2.35
C ILE A 30 -14.94 0.18 -1.75
N PRO A 31 -15.38 1.46 -1.63
CA PRO A 31 -14.55 2.52 -1.03
C PRO A 31 -14.19 2.33 0.45
N LYS A 32 -14.91 1.47 1.18
CA LYS A 32 -14.57 1.11 2.58
C LYS A 32 -13.55 -0.02 2.62
N LEU A 33 -13.61 -0.94 1.66
CA LEU A 33 -12.64 -2.02 1.49
C LEU A 33 -11.29 -1.44 1.05
N GLU A 34 -11.27 -0.57 0.04
CA GLU A 34 -10.05 0.11 -0.42
C GLU A 34 -9.38 0.90 0.72
N LEU A 35 -10.15 1.67 1.50
CA LEU A 35 -9.63 2.39 2.66
C LEU A 35 -9.11 1.45 3.75
N SER A 36 -9.71 0.27 3.91
CA SER A 36 -9.22 -0.74 4.84
C SER A 36 -7.92 -1.38 4.32
N GLY A 37 -7.76 -1.53 3.01
CA GLY A 37 -6.50 -1.91 2.37
C GLY A 37 -5.39 -0.89 2.62
N ALA A 38 -5.68 0.40 2.49
CA ALA A 38 -4.74 1.47 2.82
C ALA A 38 -4.28 1.44 4.29
N LEU A 39 -5.20 1.22 5.24
CA LEU A 39 -4.84 1.08 6.66
C LEU A 39 -4.00 -0.19 6.91
N LEU A 40 -4.30 -1.28 6.21
CA LEU A 40 -3.51 -2.52 6.28
C LEU A 40 -2.08 -2.28 5.80
N LEU A 41 -1.91 -1.58 4.67
CA LEU A 41 -0.60 -1.18 4.13
C LEU A 41 0.17 -0.31 5.13
N ALA A 42 -0.45 0.74 5.67
CA ALA A 42 0.18 1.62 6.66
C ALA A 42 0.67 0.85 7.90
N SER A 43 -0.14 -0.09 8.38
CA SER A 43 0.20 -0.93 9.53
C SER A 43 1.34 -1.90 9.22
N LEU A 44 1.30 -2.56 8.05
CA LEU A 44 2.36 -3.46 7.61
C LEU A 44 3.68 -2.72 7.44
N ALA A 45 3.66 -1.56 6.77
CA ALA A 45 4.84 -0.72 6.60
C ALA A 45 5.43 -0.30 7.95
N THR A 46 4.60 0.07 8.93
CA THR A 46 5.07 0.39 10.29
C THR A 46 5.83 -0.79 10.90
N THR A 47 5.27 -2.00 10.85
CA THR A 47 5.92 -3.21 11.37
C THR A 47 7.23 -3.52 10.66
N VAL A 48 7.26 -3.41 9.33
CA VAL A 48 8.46 -3.66 8.53
C VAL A 48 9.55 -2.65 8.83
N LEU A 49 9.22 -1.35 8.85
CA LEU A 49 10.18 -0.28 9.13
C LEU A 49 10.78 -0.41 10.53
N GLN A 50 10.01 -0.87 11.52
CA GLN A 50 10.50 -1.13 12.88
C GLN A 50 11.40 -2.37 12.96
N ALA A 51 11.20 -3.37 12.11
CA ALA A 51 11.98 -4.61 12.10
C ALA A 51 13.27 -4.50 11.27
N LEU A 52 13.36 -3.55 10.35
CA LEU A 52 14.52 -3.38 9.47
C LEU A 52 15.68 -2.70 10.22
N PRO A 53 16.91 -3.25 10.14
CA PRO A 53 18.09 -2.68 10.80
C PRO A 53 18.76 -1.53 10.02
N SER A 54 18.12 -1.01 8.97
CA SER A 54 18.66 0.02 8.06
C SER A 54 17.80 1.27 8.05
N ASN A 55 18.42 2.43 7.86
CA ASN A 55 17.71 3.68 7.64
C ASN A 55 17.08 3.68 6.25
N ILE A 56 15.76 3.71 6.19
CA ILE A 56 15.02 3.97 4.96
C ILE A 56 14.97 5.49 4.75
N SER A 57 15.53 5.96 3.64
CA SER A 57 15.59 7.40 3.33
C SER A 57 14.23 7.99 2.93
N ARG A 58 13.35 7.18 2.36
CA ARG A 58 12.01 7.60 1.90
C ARG A 58 11.04 6.43 1.88
N THR A 59 9.83 6.68 2.35
CA THR A 59 8.70 5.75 2.24
C THR A 59 7.61 6.39 1.39
N VAL A 60 7.04 5.64 0.46
CA VAL A 60 5.93 6.10 -0.40
C VAL A 60 4.83 5.04 -0.36
N TYR A 61 3.58 5.50 -0.22
CA TYR A 61 2.40 4.65 -0.15
C TYR A 61 1.58 4.81 -1.42
N TRP A 62 1.36 3.73 -2.15
CA TRP A 62 0.64 3.75 -3.42
C TRP A 62 -0.78 3.21 -3.26
N THR A 63 -1.73 3.87 -3.91
CA THR A 63 -3.11 3.39 -4.08
C THR A 63 -3.63 3.83 -5.45
N ASP A 64 -4.43 3.00 -6.09
CA ASP A 64 -5.12 3.35 -7.33
C ASP A 64 -6.51 3.99 -7.08
N SER A 65 -6.95 4.03 -5.83
CA SER A 65 -8.20 4.68 -5.45
C SER A 65 -7.99 6.17 -5.16
N THR A 66 -8.37 7.01 -6.12
CA THR A 66 -8.42 8.46 -5.95
C THR A 66 -9.35 8.88 -4.80
N ILE A 67 -10.40 8.10 -4.54
CA ILE A 67 -11.33 8.31 -3.41
C ILE A 67 -10.61 8.11 -2.07
N VAL A 68 -9.80 7.04 -1.95
CA VAL A 68 -8.98 6.81 -0.76
C VAL A 68 -7.97 7.93 -0.58
N LEU A 69 -7.26 8.31 -1.65
CA LEU A 69 -6.27 9.39 -1.60
C LEU A 69 -6.91 10.72 -1.16
N HIS A 70 -8.07 11.06 -1.72
CA HIS A 70 -8.82 12.25 -1.29
C HIS A 70 -9.20 12.17 0.20
N ARG A 71 -9.73 11.03 0.66
CA ARG A 71 -10.13 10.85 2.08
C ARG A 71 -8.96 10.96 3.04
N ILE A 72 -7.78 10.46 2.68
CA ILE A 72 -6.56 10.56 3.51
C ILE A 72 -6.12 12.02 3.66
N ASN A 73 -6.34 12.85 2.63
CA ASN A 73 -6.01 14.29 2.68
C ASN A 73 -7.11 15.15 3.33
N THR A 74 -8.32 14.61 3.49
CA THR A 74 -9.45 15.31 4.08
C THR A 74 -9.41 15.22 5.61
N SER A 75 -9.80 16.31 6.28
CA SER A 75 -9.85 16.34 7.74
C SER A 75 -10.99 15.46 8.29
N ARG A 76 -10.72 14.75 9.39
CA ARG A 76 -11.64 13.76 9.99
C ARG A 76 -13.04 14.28 10.32
N HIS A 77 -13.20 15.58 10.59
CA HIS A 77 -14.48 16.17 11.01
C HIS A 77 -15.54 16.21 9.89
N THR A 78 -15.14 16.06 8.63
CA THR A 78 -16.07 16.00 7.49
C THR A 78 -16.46 14.58 7.10
N LEU A 79 -15.87 13.56 7.76
CA LEU A 79 -15.98 12.16 7.39
C LEU A 79 -16.92 11.39 8.33
N LYS A 80 -17.68 10.45 7.78
CA LYS A 80 -18.49 9.52 8.59
C LYS A 80 -17.58 8.67 9.50
N THR A 81 -18.05 8.33 10.70
CA THR A 81 -17.27 7.67 11.77
C THR A 81 -16.36 6.54 11.30
N PHE A 82 -16.87 5.60 10.49
CA PHE A 82 -16.06 4.48 9.98
C PHE A 82 -14.83 4.94 9.18
N VAL A 83 -15.03 5.94 8.32
CA VAL A 83 -13.99 6.52 7.46
C VAL A 83 -13.06 7.40 8.29
N ALA A 84 -13.62 8.25 9.15
CA ALA A 84 -12.87 9.15 10.03
C ALA A 84 -11.88 8.39 10.92
N ASN A 85 -12.31 7.28 11.54
CA ASN A 85 -11.45 6.48 12.41
C ASN A 85 -10.24 5.90 11.64
N ARG A 86 -10.47 5.32 10.46
CA ARG A 86 -9.41 4.75 9.62
C ARG A 86 -8.46 5.81 9.08
N VAL A 87 -9.00 6.95 8.62
CA VAL A 87 -8.17 8.08 8.17
C VAL A 87 -7.31 8.60 9.31
N THR A 88 -7.86 8.69 10.52
CA THR A 88 -7.09 9.10 11.71
C THR A 88 -5.94 8.13 11.98
N GLU A 89 -6.18 6.82 11.97
CA GLU A 89 -5.12 5.83 12.15
C GLU A 89 -4.05 5.89 11.06
N ILE A 90 -4.44 6.10 9.80
CA ILE A 90 -3.50 6.27 8.68
C ILE A 90 -2.63 7.52 8.89
N GLN A 91 -3.26 8.66 9.23
CA GLN A 91 -2.57 9.94 9.47
C GLN A 91 -1.66 9.90 10.72
N GLN A 92 -1.94 9.02 11.68
CA GLN A 92 -1.06 8.78 12.84
C GLN A 92 0.16 7.91 12.51
N LYS A 93 0.06 7.05 11.48
CA LYS A 93 1.13 6.11 11.09
C LYS A 93 1.99 6.60 9.93
N THR A 94 1.49 7.55 9.15
CA THR A 94 2.09 7.98 7.87
C THR A 94 1.88 9.48 7.66
N HIS A 95 2.73 10.12 6.85
CA HIS A 95 2.43 11.47 6.39
C HIS A 95 1.53 11.41 5.15
N THR A 96 0.49 12.24 5.11
CA THR A 96 -0.42 12.33 3.95
C THR A 96 0.33 12.70 2.66
N SER A 97 1.42 13.46 2.79
CA SER A 97 2.34 13.83 1.70
C SER A 97 3.13 12.66 1.11
N ASP A 98 3.10 11.48 1.71
CA ASP A 98 3.79 10.28 1.20
C ASP A 98 2.86 9.37 0.38
N TRP A 99 1.56 9.67 0.36
CA TRP A 99 0.57 8.92 -0.41
C TRP A 99 0.53 9.40 -1.85
N ARG A 100 0.54 8.45 -2.79
CA ARG A 100 0.55 8.70 -4.23
C ARG A 100 -0.47 7.83 -4.94
N HIS A 101 -0.97 8.35 -6.05
CA HIS A 101 -1.81 7.59 -6.96
C HIS A 101 -0.94 6.77 -7.91
N ILE A 102 -1.30 5.51 -8.11
CA ILE A 102 -0.76 4.65 -9.18
C ILE A 102 -1.93 4.23 -10.10
N PRO A 103 -1.79 4.19 -11.42
CA PRO A 103 -2.83 3.64 -12.29
C PRO A 103 -3.16 2.19 -11.90
N THR A 104 -4.44 1.80 -11.97
CA THR A 104 -4.88 0.42 -11.65
C THR A 104 -4.14 -0.65 -12.46
N ALA A 105 -3.81 -0.35 -13.73
CA ALA A 105 -3.04 -1.27 -14.58
C ALA A 105 -1.63 -1.58 -14.05
N ASP A 106 -1.05 -0.64 -13.30
CA ASP A 106 0.30 -0.73 -12.76
C ASP A 106 0.31 -1.12 -11.28
N ASN A 107 -0.88 -1.33 -10.67
CA ASN A 107 -1.02 -1.69 -9.27
C ASN A 107 -0.83 -3.21 -9.07
N PRO A 108 0.32 -3.67 -8.56
CA PRO A 108 0.56 -5.10 -8.39
C PRO A 108 -0.40 -5.76 -7.39
N THR A 109 -0.99 -4.97 -6.47
CA THR A 109 -1.86 -5.51 -5.41
C THR A 109 -3.20 -6.03 -5.93
N ASP A 110 -3.63 -5.61 -7.12
CA ASP A 110 -4.87 -6.06 -7.74
C ASP A 110 -4.84 -7.55 -8.09
N LEU A 111 -3.66 -8.07 -8.45
CA LEU A 111 -3.45 -9.50 -8.73
C LEU A 111 -3.79 -10.37 -7.53
N ILE A 112 -3.52 -9.87 -6.31
CA ILE A 112 -3.80 -10.61 -5.06
C ILE A 112 -5.21 -10.32 -4.54
N SER A 113 -5.73 -9.11 -4.72
CA SER A 113 -7.03 -8.71 -4.15
C SER A 113 -8.22 -9.28 -4.92
N ARG A 114 -8.10 -9.44 -6.25
CA ARG A 114 -9.14 -9.99 -7.14
C ARG A 114 -9.13 -11.52 -7.22
N GLY A 115 -8.03 -12.13 -6.77
CA GLY A 115 -7.76 -13.54 -6.98
C GLY A 115 -7.20 -13.80 -8.39
N GLN A 116 -6.25 -14.71 -8.46
CA GLN A 116 -5.59 -15.10 -9.71
C GLN A 116 -5.42 -16.62 -9.69
N LEU A 117 -5.43 -17.25 -10.87
CA LEU A 117 -5.14 -18.68 -10.98
C LEU A 117 -3.69 -18.95 -10.55
N PRO A 118 -3.40 -20.08 -9.88
CA PRO A 118 -2.03 -20.42 -9.47
C PRO A 118 -1.02 -20.38 -10.61
N GLU A 119 -1.41 -20.79 -11.81
CA GLU A 119 -0.58 -20.79 -13.01
C GLU A 119 -0.18 -19.38 -13.45
N ASP A 120 -1.10 -18.42 -13.38
CA ASP A 120 -0.82 -17.03 -13.75
C ASP A 120 -0.01 -16.31 -12.65
N PHE A 121 -0.17 -16.71 -11.38
CA PHE A 121 0.62 -16.20 -10.26
C PHE A 121 2.10 -16.61 -10.36
N LEU A 122 2.39 -17.79 -10.93
CA LEU A 122 3.75 -18.29 -11.12
C LEU A 122 4.51 -17.59 -12.27
N ARG A 123 3.81 -16.86 -13.14
CA ARG A 123 4.47 -16.07 -14.20
C ARG A 123 5.23 -14.89 -13.58
N GLN A 124 6.35 -14.50 -14.18
CA GLN A 124 7.01 -13.23 -13.83
C GLN A 124 6.05 -12.09 -14.16
N THR A 125 5.53 -11.44 -13.12
CA THR A 125 4.58 -10.34 -13.23
C THR A 125 5.10 -9.13 -12.47
N ILE A 126 4.42 -7.99 -12.64
CA ILE A 126 4.65 -6.76 -11.88
C ILE A 126 4.64 -6.99 -10.36
N TRP A 127 4.04 -8.10 -9.89
CA TRP A 127 4.01 -8.49 -8.48
C TRP A 127 5.40 -8.69 -7.86
N GLN A 128 6.33 -9.26 -8.63
CA GLN A 128 7.65 -9.64 -8.11
C GLN A 128 8.68 -8.51 -8.20
N HIS A 129 8.62 -7.75 -9.30
CA HIS A 129 9.64 -6.75 -9.66
C HIS A 129 9.14 -5.29 -9.58
N GLY A 130 7.84 -5.09 -9.34
CA GLY A 130 7.23 -3.76 -9.44
C GLY A 130 6.98 -3.33 -10.90
N PRO A 131 6.43 -2.13 -11.11
CA PRO A 131 6.34 -1.50 -12.43
C PRO A 131 7.72 -1.11 -12.97
N GLU A 132 7.86 -1.02 -14.30
CA GLU A 132 9.06 -0.53 -15.01
C GLU A 132 9.25 0.99 -14.90
#